data_AF-A0A965LIX7-F1
#
_entry.id   AF-A0A965LIX7-F1
#
_cell.length_a   1.000
_cell.length_b   1.000
_cell.length_c   1.000
_cell.angle_alpha   90.00
_cell.angle_beta   90.00
_cell.angle_gamma   90.00
#
_symmetry.space_group_name_H-M   'P 1'
#
loop_
_entity.id
_entity.type
_entity.pdbx_description
1 polymer ?
#
loop_
_entity_poly.entity_id
_entity_poly.type
_entity_poly.pdbx_seq_one_letter_code
_entity_poly.pdbx_strand_id
1 'polypeptide(L)'
;MATNATETAKQENGSKVFFESVIETGKEPSDVVMLKVYDGYNAEWKETYRKQAEALKKFLGSNKGYEYSRDSGIMPYIEGIAKKDCGVSVKDRWNPMDIVMVKKNMKKTVEGTMRELTNIDGINQQANLSLLNTYMKEALEDKILIGVSLKAISKNKKVANAELANMGGDKAGRIDIDLIPSSLKCTLTLGKKANFLFDTGELGFDLKTESGGQIHGQSRNFQYSQARNVVQTDLTPKGKDAGAKLGKVSSVAMDKFFSNLGMTRPSSATKHPHIPTVGKWNDADKKYWVDMYNTLKNNSMVDFGEVAVYQDGKKIGDTFEEVLANAIIYETNASDRSSAGRFSSKLIAMEWANTWVQISKKDKMKDWCRVLYYGAKKEFGSANGPFLKIY
;
A
#
# COMPACT_ATOMS: atom_id res chain seq x y z
N MET A 1 3.06 17.27 -4.15
CA MET A 1 2.38 15.96 -4.29
C MET A 1 1.22 16.17 -5.25
N ALA A 2 1.11 15.30 -6.26
CA ALA A 2 0.07 15.39 -7.28
C ALA A 2 -1.33 15.48 -6.64
N THR A 3 -2.12 16.43 -7.12
CA THR A 3 -3.44 16.81 -6.59
C THR A 3 -4.57 15.97 -7.18
N ASN A 4 -4.35 15.25 -8.28
CA ASN A 4 -5.30 14.33 -8.90
C ASN A 4 -4.62 13.30 -9.85
N ALA A 5 -5.38 12.29 -10.30
CA ALA A 5 -4.88 11.20 -11.15
C ALA A 5 -4.37 11.66 -12.53
N THR A 6 -4.94 12.74 -13.07
CA THR A 6 -4.49 13.33 -14.35
C THR A 6 -3.08 13.91 -14.22
N GLU A 7 -2.78 14.56 -13.11
CA GLU A 7 -1.45 15.10 -12.84
C GLU A 7 -0.40 13.98 -12.70
N THR A 8 -0.74 12.91 -11.96
CA THR A 8 0.11 11.71 -11.86
C THR A 8 0.41 11.11 -13.24
N ALA A 9 -0.59 11.03 -14.11
CA ALA A 9 -0.41 10.51 -15.47
C ALA A 9 0.56 11.35 -16.31
N LYS A 10 0.53 12.68 -16.17
CA LYS A 10 1.50 13.56 -16.85
C LYS A 10 2.92 13.34 -16.34
N GLN A 11 3.11 13.18 -15.03
CA GLN A 11 4.41 12.93 -14.40
C GLN A 11 5.02 11.59 -14.85
N GLU A 12 4.21 10.53 -14.89
CA GLU A 12 4.62 9.21 -15.39
C GLU A 12 4.93 9.24 -16.89
N ASN A 13 4.13 9.95 -17.69
CA ASN A 13 4.46 10.18 -19.10
C ASN A 13 5.75 10.98 -19.29
N GLY A 14 6.06 11.92 -18.40
CA GLY A 14 7.37 12.59 -18.38
C GLY A 14 8.51 11.59 -18.20
N SER A 15 8.37 10.67 -17.23
CA SER A 15 9.35 9.60 -17.01
C SER A 15 9.49 8.70 -18.24
N LYS A 16 8.37 8.32 -18.88
CA LYS A 16 8.33 7.52 -20.12
C LYS A 16 9.14 8.17 -21.24
N VAL A 17 8.93 9.46 -21.51
CA VAL A 17 9.65 10.20 -22.56
C VAL A 17 11.13 10.34 -22.23
N PHE A 18 11.45 10.56 -20.96
CA PHE A 18 12.84 10.64 -20.52
C PHE A 18 13.57 9.29 -20.67
N PHE A 19 12.90 8.19 -20.31
CA PHE A 19 13.43 6.83 -20.52
C PHE A 19 13.67 6.56 -21.99
N GLU A 20 12.67 6.79 -22.85
CA GLU A 20 12.80 6.56 -24.28
C GLU A 20 13.99 7.35 -24.86
N SER A 21 14.09 8.64 -24.56
CA SER A 21 15.17 9.48 -25.09
C SER A 21 16.55 9.01 -24.59
N VAL A 22 16.72 8.80 -23.28
CA VAL A 22 18.02 8.47 -22.69
C VAL A 22 18.47 7.05 -23.02
N ILE A 23 17.57 6.07 -23.00
CA ILE A 23 17.90 4.68 -23.28
C ILE A 23 18.15 4.45 -24.76
N GLU A 24 17.33 5.02 -25.65
CA GLU A 24 17.44 4.75 -27.09
C GLU A 24 18.51 5.62 -27.76
N THR A 25 18.72 6.86 -27.28
CA THR A 25 19.59 7.83 -27.95
C THR A 25 20.80 8.27 -27.12
N GLY A 26 20.81 7.97 -25.82
CA GLY A 26 21.86 8.44 -24.90
C GLY A 26 21.77 9.94 -24.56
N LYS A 27 20.71 10.63 -24.99
CA LYS A 27 20.51 12.07 -24.79
C LYS A 27 19.26 12.34 -23.96
N GLU A 28 19.27 13.44 -23.23
CA GLU A 28 18.09 13.92 -22.53
C GLU A 28 17.12 14.58 -23.51
N PRO A 29 15.79 14.47 -23.27
CA PRO A 29 14.82 15.23 -24.03
C PRO A 29 14.99 16.74 -23.73
N SER A 30 14.69 17.58 -24.72
CA SER A 30 14.75 19.03 -24.50
C SER A 30 13.65 19.48 -23.54
N ASP A 31 13.88 20.58 -22.83
CA ASP A 31 12.90 21.13 -21.89
C ASP A 31 11.58 21.50 -22.61
N VAL A 32 11.65 21.90 -23.89
CA VAL A 32 10.48 22.16 -24.74
C VAL A 32 9.65 20.90 -24.97
N VAL A 33 10.29 19.74 -25.18
CA VAL A 33 9.58 18.46 -25.31
C VAL A 33 8.93 18.08 -23.98
N MET A 34 9.66 18.23 -22.87
CA MET A 34 9.16 17.87 -21.55
C MET A 34 7.97 18.73 -21.09
N LEU A 35 7.99 20.05 -21.36
CA LEU A 35 6.89 20.96 -21.05
C LEU A 35 5.59 20.63 -21.81
N LYS A 36 5.69 20.02 -23.01
CA LYS A 36 4.51 19.55 -23.75
C LYS A 36 3.87 18.32 -23.11
N VAL A 37 4.66 17.50 -22.42
CA VAL A 37 4.20 16.28 -21.77
C VAL A 37 3.67 16.58 -20.37
N TYR A 38 4.39 17.42 -19.62
CA TYR A 38 4.04 17.85 -18.29
C TYR A 38 4.32 19.34 -18.13
N ASP A 39 3.26 20.11 -18.06
CA ASP A 39 3.24 21.57 -17.85
C ASP A 39 3.91 22.00 -16.54
N GLY A 40 3.91 21.13 -15.52
CA GLY A 40 4.63 21.36 -14.25
C GLY A 40 6.13 21.02 -14.29
N TYR A 41 6.70 20.72 -15.46
CA TYR A 41 8.11 20.36 -15.59
C TYR A 41 9.02 21.53 -15.18
N ASN A 42 9.96 21.24 -14.29
CA ASN A 42 10.92 22.19 -13.74
C ASN A 42 12.24 21.45 -13.38
N ALA A 43 13.19 22.16 -12.76
CA ALA A 43 14.48 21.58 -12.37
C ALA A 43 14.36 20.37 -11.42
N GLU A 44 13.40 20.39 -10.48
CA GLU A 44 13.19 19.28 -9.53
C GLU A 44 12.68 18.01 -10.24
N TRP A 45 11.75 18.18 -11.19
CA TRP A 45 11.27 17.08 -12.02
C TRP A 45 12.33 16.56 -12.98
N LYS A 46 13.12 17.44 -13.59
CA LYS A 46 14.26 17.05 -14.42
C LYS A 46 15.25 16.17 -13.65
N GLU A 47 15.58 16.57 -12.42
CA GLU A 47 16.45 15.78 -11.55
C GLU A 47 15.84 14.41 -11.20
N THR A 48 14.53 14.37 -10.92
CA THR A 48 13.80 13.12 -10.66
C THR A 48 13.88 12.17 -11.86
N TYR A 49 13.58 12.66 -13.07
CA TYR A 49 13.60 11.85 -14.28
C TYR A 49 15.01 11.36 -14.63
N ARG A 50 16.04 12.20 -14.43
CA ARG A 50 17.45 11.79 -14.58
C ARG A 50 17.80 10.61 -13.69
N LYS A 51 17.52 10.73 -12.38
CA LYS A 51 17.81 9.66 -11.42
C LYS A 51 17.10 8.36 -11.79
N GLN A 52 15.84 8.44 -12.17
CA GLN A 52 15.07 7.27 -12.60
C GLN A 52 15.63 6.65 -13.88
N ALA A 53 15.98 7.47 -14.88
CA ALA A 53 16.52 7.00 -16.16
C ALA A 53 17.91 6.38 -16.00
N GLU A 54 18.76 6.93 -15.13
CA GLU A 54 20.07 6.36 -14.78
C GLU A 54 19.92 4.99 -14.12
N ALA A 55 18.99 4.85 -13.16
CA ALA A 55 18.71 3.57 -12.51
C ALA A 55 18.23 2.52 -13.52
N LEU A 56 17.30 2.90 -14.41
CA LEU A 56 16.82 2.03 -15.48
C LEU A 56 17.94 1.66 -16.46
N LYS A 57 18.77 2.62 -16.88
CA LYS A 57 19.90 2.40 -17.79
C LYS A 57 20.90 1.41 -17.19
N LYS A 58 21.20 1.55 -15.89
CA LYS A 58 22.07 0.62 -15.16
C LYS A 58 21.49 -0.79 -15.15
N PHE A 59 20.19 -0.94 -14.93
CA PHE A 59 19.51 -2.24 -14.99
C PHE A 59 19.57 -2.86 -16.40
N LEU A 60 19.28 -2.07 -17.44
CA LEU A 60 19.24 -2.53 -18.83
C LEU A 60 20.62 -2.92 -19.36
N GLY A 61 21.68 -2.22 -18.94
CA GLY A 61 23.01 -2.36 -19.51
C GLY A 61 23.03 -1.80 -20.94
N SER A 62 23.47 -2.61 -21.91
CA SER A 62 23.49 -2.24 -23.34
C SER A 62 22.16 -2.45 -24.07
N ASN A 63 21.13 -2.94 -23.37
CA ASN A 63 19.83 -3.21 -23.98
C ASN A 63 19.08 -1.94 -24.38
N LYS A 64 18.67 -1.90 -25.65
CA LYS A 64 17.85 -0.85 -26.27
C LYS A 64 16.81 -1.44 -27.23
N GLY A 65 16.05 -0.62 -27.94
CA GLY A 65 15.09 -1.03 -28.95
C GLY A 65 13.70 -1.33 -28.36
N TYR A 66 13.28 -0.55 -27.38
CA TYR A 66 12.01 -0.74 -26.68
C TYR A 66 10.90 0.18 -27.23
N GLU A 67 9.67 -0.31 -27.20
CA GLU A 67 8.46 0.52 -27.18
C GLU A 67 8.09 0.79 -25.72
N TYR A 68 7.74 2.04 -25.41
CA TYR A 68 7.41 2.50 -24.06
C TYR A 68 5.91 2.81 -23.98
N SER A 69 5.21 2.15 -23.06
CA SER A 69 3.76 2.12 -22.98
C SER A 69 3.27 2.55 -21.60
N ARG A 70 2.29 3.47 -21.57
CA ARG A 70 1.52 3.82 -20.37
C ARG A 70 0.03 3.77 -20.71
N ASP A 71 -0.39 4.73 -21.53
CA ASP A 71 -1.79 4.94 -21.90
C ASP A 71 -2.23 4.11 -23.11
N SER A 72 -1.29 3.78 -23.98
CA SER A 72 -1.50 3.04 -25.22
C SER A 72 -0.37 2.04 -25.45
N GLY A 73 -0.62 1.01 -26.25
CA GLY A 73 0.34 -0.06 -26.53
C GLY A 73 0.14 -1.29 -25.65
N ILE A 74 1.24 -1.93 -25.25
CA ILE A 74 1.21 -3.23 -24.57
C ILE A 74 0.68 -3.19 -23.13
N MET A 75 0.78 -2.04 -22.44
CA MET A 75 0.31 -1.93 -21.05
C MET A 75 -1.20 -2.12 -20.92
N PRO A 76 -2.07 -1.37 -21.66
CA PRO A 76 -3.51 -1.65 -21.67
C PRO A 76 -3.87 -3.08 -22.10
N TYR A 77 -3.06 -3.69 -22.97
CA TYR A 77 -3.26 -5.06 -23.42
C TYR A 77 -3.07 -6.07 -22.26
N ILE A 78 -1.95 -5.98 -21.54
CA ILE A 78 -1.64 -6.81 -20.37
C ILE A 78 -2.71 -6.64 -19.29
N GLU A 79 -3.11 -5.40 -19.02
CA GLU A 79 -4.16 -5.10 -18.03
C GLU A 79 -5.52 -5.69 -18.45
N GLY A 80 -5.82 -5.66 -19.76
CA GLY A 80 -7.01 -6.27 -20.34
C GLY A 80 -7.06 -7.78 -20.13
N ILE A 81 -5.95 -8.48 -20.41
CA ILE A 81 -5.82 -9.93 -20.18
C ILE A 81 -5.97 -10.24 -18.68
N ALA A 82 -5.23 -9.53 -17.83
CA ALA A 82 -5.25 -9.80 -16.40
C ALA A 82 -6.67 -9.64 -15.81
N LYS A 83 -7.40 -8.62 -16.27
CA LYS A 83 -8.77 -8.36 -15.80
C LYS A 83 -9.78 -9.38 -16.32
N LYS A 84 -9.77 -9.66 -17.62
CA LYS A 84 -10.80 -10.49 -18.28
C LYS A 84 -10.55 -11.98 -18.06
N ASP A 85 -9.29 -12.39 -18.24
CA ASP A 85 -8.92 -13.80 -18.37
C ASP A 85 -8.32 -14.34 -17.06
N CYS A 86 -7.81 -13.46 -16.19
CA CYS A 86 -7.09 -13.84 -14.96
C CYS A 86 -7.79 -13.38 -13.65
N GLY A 87 -8.98 -12.79 -13.73
CA GLY A 87 -9.79 -12.41 -12.55
C GLY A 87 -9.24 -11.24 -11.73
N VAL A 88 -8.30 -10.46 -12.27
CA VAL A 88 -7.75 -9.28 -11.56
C VAL A 88 -8.78 -8.17 -11.50
N SER A 89 -9.28 -7.87 -10.29
CA SER A 89 -10.26 -6.81 -10.05
C SER A 89 -9.65 -5.41 -9.94
N VAL A 90 -8.42 -5.31 -9.40
CA VAL A 90 -7.74 -4.04 -9.17
C VAL A 90 -6.28 -4.15 -9.59
N LYS A 91 -5.93 -3.47 -10.69
CA LYS A 91 -4.58 -3.41 -11.28
C LYS A 91 -3.48 -3.21 -10.24
N ASP A 92 -3.54 -2.13 -9.46
CA ASP A 92 -2.46 -1.76 -8.52
C ASP A 92 -2.30 -2.75 -7.34
N ARG A 93 -3.29 -3.63 -7.12
CA ARG A 93 -3.15 -4.73 -6.15
C ARG A 93 -2.36 -5.90 -6.73
N TRP A 94 -2.46 -6.12 -8.04
CA TRP A 94 -1.80 -7.19 -8.77
C TRP A 94 -0.39 -6.78 -9.25
N ASN A 95 -0.29 -5.66 -9.97
CA ASN A 95 0.96 -5.15 -10.53
C ASN A 95 0.95 -3.59 -10.54
N PRO A 96 1.76 -2.93 -9.70
CA PRO A 96 1.83 -1.47 -9.58
C PRO A 96 2.75 -0.82 -10.63
N MET A 97 2.87 -1.41 -11.82
CA MET A 97 3.64 -0.86 -12.93
C MET A 97 2.98 0.42 -13.47
N ASP A 98 3.78 1.46 -13.63
CA ASP A 98 3.38 2.77 -14.13
C ASP A 98 3.74 2.93 -15.62
N ILE A 99 4.76 2.21 -16.09
CA ILE A 99 5.19 2.15 -17.50
C ILE A 99 5.51 0.70 -17.83
N VAL A 100 5.21 0.25 -19.05
CA VAL A 100 5.67 -1.04 -19.59
C VAL A 100 6.56 -0.81 -20.79
N MET A 101 7.72 -1.43 -20.80
CA MET A 101 8.64 -1.47 -21.93
C MET A 101 8.58 -2.84 -22.58
N VAL A 102 8.54 -2.90 -23.91
CA VAL A 102 8.65 -4.17 -24.66
C VAL A 102 9.60 -4.02 -25.84
N LYS A 103 10.45 -5.01 -26.10
CA LYS A 103 11.31 -5.01 -27.30
C LYS A 103 10.44 -4.91 -28.55
N LYS A 104 10.71 -3.90 -29.41
CA LYS A 104 9.87 -3.59 -30.59
C LYS A 104 9.70 -4.80 -31.51
N ASN A 105 10.77 -5.56 -31.72
CA ASN A 105 10.77 -6.76 -32.56
C ASN A 105 10.10 -7.99 -31.90
N MET A 106 9.89 -7.98 -30.58
CA MET A 106 9.27 -9.09 -29.84
C MET A 106 7.82 -8.81 -29.43
N LYS A 107 7.32 -7.59 -29.61
CA LYS A 107 5.98 -7.19 -29.14
C LYS A 107 4.88 -8.15 -29.58
N LYS A 108 4.82 -8.49 -30.86
CA LYS A 108 3.80 -9.42 -31.39
C LYS A 108 3.90 -10.81 -30.78
N THR A 109 5.12 -11.32 -30.61
CA THR A 109 5.38 -12.61 -29.94
C THR A 109 4.91 -12.55 -28.50
N VAL A 110 5.27 -11.49 -27.77
CA VAL A 110 4.88 -11.32 -26.36
C VAL A 110 3.38 -11.27 -26.18
N GLU A 111 2.68 -10.49 -27.02
CA GLU A 111 1.22 -10.42 -27.00
C GLU A 111 0.59 -11.78 -27.35
N GLY A 112 1.08 -12.46 -28.39
CA GLY A 112 0.63 -13.80 -28.79
C GLY A 112 0.78 -14.83 -27.67
N THR A 113 1.97 -14.93 -27.07
CA THR A 113 2.25 -15.89 -25.98
C THR A 113 1.38 -15.61 -24.76
N MET A 114 1.19 -14.34 -24.36
CA MET A 114 0.28 -14.02 -23.25
C MET A 114 -1.14 -14.49 -23.53
N ARG A 115 -1.64 -14.28 -24.75
CA ARG A 115 -2.99 -14.69 -25.12
C ARG A 115 -3.17 -16.20 -25.13
N GLU A 116 -2.18 -16.93 -25.65
CA GLU A 116 -2.19 -18.39 -25.66
C GLU A 116 -2.21 -18.95 -24.22
N LEU A 117 -1.37 -18.41 -23.34
CA LEU A 117 -1.27 -18.86 -21.94
C LEU A 117 -2.54 -18.59 -21.12
N THR A 118 -3.29 -17.53 -21.43
CA THR A 118 -4.47 -17.13 -20.65
C THR A 118 -5.80 -17.54 -21.28
N ASN A 119 -5.78 -18.27 -22.39
CA ASN A 119 -6.99 -18.71 -23.11
C ASN A 119 -7.01 -20.22 -23.36
N ILE A 120 -6.41 -20.99 -22.45
CA ILE A 120 -6.42 -22.46 -22.49
C ILE A 120 -7.76 -22.98 -21.95
N ASP A 121 -8.43 -23.82 -22.72
CA ASP A 121 -9.72 -24.40 -22.34
C ASP A 121 -9.62 -25.23 -21.05
N GLY A 122 -10.57 -25.04 -20.14
CA GLY A 122 -10.66 -25.79 -18.88
C GLY A 122 -9.78 -25.27 -17.73
N ILE A 123 -8.95 -24.24 -17.95
CA ILE A 123 -8.15 -23.61 -16.89
C ILE A 123 -8.95 -22.49 -16.20
N ASN A 124 -8.87 -22.42 -14.87
CA ASN A 124 -9.52 -21.36 -14.10
C ASN A 124 -8.70 -20.05 -14.10
N GLN A 125 -9.36 -18.93 -13.80
CA GLN A 125 -8.74 -17.59 -13.84
C GLN A 125 -7.48 -17.45 -12.96
N GLN A 126 -7.42 -18.15 -11.83
CA GLN A 126 -6.26 -18.07 -10.93
C GLN A 126 -5.04 -18.81 -11.50
N ALA A 127 -5.25 -19.93 -12.20
CA ALA A 127 -4.20 -20.63 -12.91
C ALA A 127 -3.71 -19.83 -14.13
N ASN A 128 -4.61 -19.17 -14.88
CA ASN A 128 -4.24 -18.22 -15.93
C ASN A 128 -3.36 -17.08 -15.40
N LEU A 129 -3.72 -16.52 -14.23
CA LEU A 129 -2.92 -15.48 -13.58
C LEU A 129 -1.51 -15.97 -13.24
N SER A 130 -1.38 -17.22 -12.78
CA SER A 130 -0.08 -17.81 -12.45
C SER A 130 0.77 -17.99 -13.71
N LEU A 131 0.20 -18.45 -14.82
CA LEU A 131 0.91 -18.60 -16.10
C LEU A 131 1.35 -17.24 -16.65
N LEU A 132 0.45 -16.24 -16.63
CA LEU A 132 0.78 -14.88 -17.03
C LEU A 132 1.94 -14.31 -16.20
N ASN A 133 1.87 -14.45 -14.88
CA ASN A 133 2.93 -13.95 -13.99
C ASN A 133 4.25 -14.69 -14.20
N THR A 134 4.24 -16.00 -14.48
CA THR A 134 5.45 -16.76 -14.80
C THR A 134 6.10 -16.25 -16.07
N TYR A 135 5.33 -16.14 -17.15
CA TYR A 135 5.85 -15.64 -18.42
C TYR A 135 6.38 -14.19 -18.31
N MET A 136 5.66 -13.32 -17.60
CA MET A 136 6.13 -11.96 -17.36
C MET A 136 7.45 -11.91 -16.58
N LYS A 137 7.78 -12.93 -15.77
CA LYS A 137 9.06 -12.98 -15.02
C LYS A 137 10.18 -13.32 -15.96
N GLU A 138 10.03 -14.40 -16.74
CA GLU A 138 11.01 -14.83 -17.74
C GLU A 138 11.30 -13.68 -18.71
N ALA A 139 10.26 -13.02 -19.21
CA ALA A 139 10.40 -11.87 -20.10
C ALA A 139 11.06 -10.65 -19.42
N LEU A 140 10.95 -10.49 -18.10
CA LEU A 140 11.64 -9.44 -17.34
C LEU A 140 13.11 -9.78 -17.10
N GLU A 141 13.44 -11.05 -16.80
CA GLU A 141 14.83 -11.53 -16.66
C GLU A 141 15.60 -11.33 -17.97
N ASP A 142 14.96 -11.68 -19.09
CA ASP A 142 15.51 -11.48 -20.44
C ASP A 142 15.46 -10.03 -20.91
N LYS A 143 14.88 -9.13 -20.11
CA LYS A 143 14.68 -7.71 -20.43
C LYS A 143 13.95 -7.53 -21.77
N ILE A 144 13.02 -8.43 -22.08
CA ILE A 144 12.14 -8.37 -23.25
C ILE A 144 10.89 -7.54 -22.93
N LEU A 145 10.29 -7.79 -21.76
CA LEU A 145 9.11 -7.10 -21.24
C LEU A 145 9.37 -6.62 -19.81
N ILE A 146 9.27 -5.32 -19.58
CA ILE A 146 9.62 -4.71 -18.30
C ILE A 146 8.49 -3.81 -17.85
N GLY A 147 7.70 -4.26 -16.87
CA GLY A 147 6.86 -3.36 -16.09
C GLY A 147 7.73 -2.56 -15.13
N VAL A 148 7.65 -1.24 -15.15
CA VAL A 148 8.41 -0.33 -14.29
C VAL A 148 7.45 0.33 -13.30
N SER A 149 7.67 0.15 -11.99
CA SER A 149 6.98 0.90 -10.94
C SER A 149 7.89 2.02 -10.44
N LEU A 150 7.38 3.25 -10.52
CA LEU A 150 8.04 4.48 -10.11
C LEU A 150 7.67 4.83 -8.67
N LYS A 151 8.65 5.30 -7.92
CA LYS A 151 8.44 5.95 -6.63
C LYS A 151 8.98 7.36 -6.67
N ALA A 152 8.39 8.20 -5.82
CA ALA A 152 8.91 9.53 -5.55
C ALA A 152 10.33 9.40 -4.98
N ILE A 153 11.29 10.05 -5.63
CA ILE A 153 12.68 10.08 -5.18
C ILE A 153 12.84 11.26 -4.21
N SER A 154 13.32 11.00 -3.00
CA SER A 154 13.58 12.06 -2.01
C SER A 154 14.60 13.07 -2.55
N LYS A 155 14.40 14.36 -2.25
CA LYS A 155 15.32 15.45 -2.65
C LYS A 155 16.77 15.18 -2.22
N ASN A 156 16.95 14.55 -1.06
CA ASN A 156 18.26 14.28 -0.48
C ASN A 156 18.91 13.00 -1.06
N LYS A 157 18.19 12.22 -1.87
CA LYS A 157 18.69 10.97 -2.43
C LYS A 157 19.48 11.27 -3.70
N LYS A 158 20.79 10.97 -3.68
CA LYS A 158 21.70 11.26 -4.80
C LYS A 158 21.48 10.37 -6.02
N VAL A 159 21.16 9.09 -5.79
CA VAL A 159 21.02 8.07 -6.83
C VAL A 159 19.75 7.26 -6.56
N ALA A 160 18.92 7.04 -7.59
CA ALA A 160 17.79 6.12 -7.48
C ALA A 160 18.28 4.67 -7.56
N ASN A 161 17.63 3.79 -6.82
CA ASN A 161 17.90 2.36 -6.86
C ASN A 161 16.89 1.67 -7.78
N ALA A 162 17.32 0.57 -8.38
CA ALA A 162 16.46 -0.33 -9.12
C ALA A 162 16.52 -1.73 -8.50
N GLU A 163 15.38 -2.32 -8.20
CA GLU A 163 15.28 -3.70 -7.69
C GLU A 163 14.19 -4.44 -8.46
N LEU A 164 14.42 -5.73 -8.75
CA LEU A 164 13.38 -6.59 -9.29
C LEU A 164 12.42 -6.99 -8.17
N ALA A 165 11.12 -6.82 -8.41
CA ALA A 165 10.05 -7.19 -7.50
C ALA A 165 9.23 -8.35 -8.08
N ASN A 166 8.72 -9.18 -7.18
CA ASN A 166 7.82 -10.31 -7.47
C ASN A 166 8.39 -11.36 -8.44
N MET A 167 9.72 -11.49 -8.53
CA MET A 167 10.37 -12.45 -9.43
C MET A 167 10.15 -13.91 -9.07
N GLY A 168 9.62 -14.22 -7.88
CA GLY A 168 9.42 -15.60 -7.45
C GLY A 168 10.74 -16.28 -7.15
N GLY A 169 11.02 -16.39 -5.87
CA GLY A 169 11.97 -17.35 -5.33
C GLY A 169 11.62 -17.51 -3.87
N ASP A 170 11.15 -18.69 -3.47
CA ASP A 170 11.02 -19.05 -2.05
C ASP A 170 12.37 -18.98 -1.29
N LYS A 171 13.46 -18.72 -2.02
CA LYS A 171 14.85 -18.64 -1.55
C LYS A 171 15.54 -17.30 -1.78
N ALA A 172 14.90 -16.31 -2.43
CA ALA A 172 15.45 -14.95 -2.49
C ALA A 172 15.19 -14.25 -1.15
N GLY A 173 15.97 -14.63 -0.13
CA GLY A 173 16.00 -14.05 1.21
C GLY A 173 14.62 -13.83 1.83
N ARG A 174 14.04 -14.85 2.45
CA ARG A 174 12.97 -14.61 3.45
C ARG A 174 13.57 -13.68 4.49
N ILE A 175 13.23 -12.40 4.43
CA ILE A 175 13.68 -11.43 5.42
C ILE A 175 12.95 -11.82 6.69
N ASP A 176 13.73 -12.12 7.72
CA ASP A 176 13.21 -12.18 9.06
C ASP A 176 12.82 -10.76 9.46
N ILE A 177 11.52 -10.58 9.63
CA ILE A 177 10.90 -9.33 10.01
C ILE A 177 9.98 -9.60 11.19
N ASP A 178 10.24 -8.86 12.26
CA ASP A 178 9.55 -9.04 13.53
C ASP A 178 8.88 -7.73 13.95
N LEU A 179 7.78 -7.87 14.69
CA LEU A 179 7.17 -6.76 15.41
C LEU A 179 8.16 -6.27 16.47
N ILE A 180 8.41 -4.96 16.50
CA ILE A 180 9.14 -4.35 17.61
C ILE A 180 8.26 -4.47 18.86
N PRO A 181 8.76 -5.07 19.96
CA PRO A 181 7.99 -5.23 21.19
C PRO A 181 7.38 -3.90 21.67
N SER A 182 6.14 -3.98 22.15
CA SER A 182 5.38 -2.83 22.67
C SER A 182 5.20 -1.65 21.69
N SER A 183 5.34 -1.89 20.39
CA SER A 183 5.14 -0.85 19.36
C SER A 183 3.69 -0.73 18.85
N LEU A 184 2.82 -1.70 19.16
CA LEU A 184 1.43 -1.73 18.70
C LEU A 184 0.58 -0.73 19.50
N LYS A 185 0.40 0.46 18.94
CA LYS A 185 -0.22 1.63 19.58
C LYS A 185 -1.61 1.91 19.06
N CYS A 186 -2.59 1.82 19.94
CA CYS A 186 -3.98 2.21 19.69
C CYS A 186 -4.39 3.33 20.65
N THR A 187 -3.74 4.51 20.57
CA THR A 187 -4.01 5.61 21.50
C THR A 187 -5.49 6.01 21.55
N LEU A 188 -6.10 6.04 22.74
CA LEU A 188 -7.51 6.38 22.96
C LEU A 188 -7.71 7.76 23.61
N THR A 189 -6.65 8.57 23.68
CA THR A 189 -6.76 9.96 24.13
C THR A 189 -7.59 10.78 23.14
N LEU A 190 -8.65 11.40 23.66
CA LEU A 190 -9.58 12.25 22.92
C LEU A 190 -9.44 13.70 23.37
N GLY A 191 -9.30 14.64 22.44
CA GLY A 191 -9.40 16.07 22.72
C GLY A 191 -8.13 16.76 23.25
N LYS A 192 -7.05 16.01 23.55
CA LYS A 192 -5.86 16.56 24.23
C LYS A 192 -5.01 17.43 23.32
N LYS A 193 -4.76 16.98 22.08
CA LYS A 193 -4.03 17.79 21.07
C LYS A 193 -4.93 18.78 20.34
N ALA A 194 -6.17 18.40 20.10
CA ALA A 194 -7.17 19.22 19.44
C ALA A 194 -8.55 18.80 19.95
N ASN A 195 -9.37 19.77 20.37
CA ASN A 195 -10.72 19.52 20.84
C ASN A 195 -11.49 18.61 19.87
N PHE A 196 -12.31 17.73 20.43
CA PHE A 196 -13.22 16.82 19.69
C PHE A 196 -12.55 15.75 18.82
N LEU A 197 -11.21 15.69 18.76
CA LEU A 197 -10.47 14.76 17.93
C LEU A 197 -9.61 13.80 18.75
N PHE A 198 -9.58 12.54 18.35
CA PHE A 198 -8.56 11.62 18.86
C PHE A 198 -7.16 12.09 18.48
N ASP A 199 -6.21 11.98 19.42
CA ASP A 199 -4.83 12.45 19.27
C ASP A 199 -4.08 11.81 18.09
N THR A 200 -4.46 10.57 17.77
CA THR A 200 -4.10 9.86 16.55
C THR A 200 -5.36 9.23 15.96
N GLY A 201 -5.35 8.83 14.69
CA GLY A 201 -6.49 8.11 14.08
C GLY A 201 -6.14 6.70 13.62
N GLU A 202 -4.92 6.24 13.91
CA GLU A 202 -4.39 4.94 13.50
C GLU A 202 -4.25 3.93 14.65
N LEU A 203 -4.16 2.66 14.27
CA LEU A 203 -3.33 1.67 14.95
C LEU A 203 -1.91 1.81 14.37
N GLY A 204 -0.95 2.25 15.17
CA GLY A 204 0.47 2.31 14.78
C GLY A 204 1.21 1.05 15.22
N PHE A 205 2.23 0.65 14.47
CA PHE A 205 3.14 -0.42 14.85
C PHE A 205 4.49 -0.24 14.17
N ASP A 206 5.53 -0.85 14.71
CA ASP A 206 6.84 -0.83 14.08
C ASP A 206 7.37 -2.25 13.86
N LEU A 207 7.94 -2.49 12.70
CA LEU A 207 8.59 -3.74 12.34
C LEU A 207 10.10 -3.53 12.22
N LYS A 208 10.87 -4.57 12.48
CA LYS A 208 12.33 -4.58 12.33
C LYS A 208 12.75 -5.76 11.46
N THR A 209 13.58 -5.48 10.45
CA THR A 209 14.22 -6.51 9.64
C THR A 209 15.49 -7.02 10.33
N GLU A 210 15.94 -8.22 9.99
CA GLU A 210 17.19 -8.81 10.48
C GLU A 210 18.41 -7.90 10.26
N SER A 211 18.46 -7.18 9.13
CA SER A 211 19.48 -6.19 8.79
C SER A 211 19.43 -4.91 9.64
N GLY A 212 18.50 -4.81 10.59
CA GLY A 212 18.34 -3.64 11.47
C GLY A 212 17.47 -2.52 10.89
N GLY A 213 16.93 -2.68 9.67
CA GLY A 213 15.99 -1.74 9.08
C GLY A 213 14.69 -1.68 9.88
N GLN A 214 14.14 -0.48 10.07
CA GLN A 214 12.87 -0.29 10.76
C GLN A 214 11.80 0.21 9.81
N ILE A 215 10.57 -0.26 10.00
CA ILE A 215 9.43 0.04 9.15
C ILE A 215 8.27 0.42 10.03
N HIS A 216 7.73 1.62 9.84
CA HIS A 216 6.49 2.04 10.47
C HIS A 216 5.30 1.51 9.70
N GLY A 217 4.34 0.91 10.39
CA GLY A 217 3.04 0.59 9.85
C GLY A 217 1.93 1.35 10.57
N GLN A 218 0.90 1.71 9.81
CA GLN A 218 -0.31 2.32 10.36
C GLN A 218 -1.55 1.75 9.66
N SER A 219 -2.55 1.37 10.45
CA SER A 219 -3.88 1.02 9.94
C SER A 219 -4.86 2.14 10.29
N ARG A 220 -5.36 2.85 9.28
CA ARG A 220 -6.30 3.97 9.47
C ARG A 220 -7.21 4.28 8.28
N ASN A 221 -8.24 5.07 8.54
CA ASN A 221 -8.97 5.82 7.52
C ASN A 221 -8.10 6.99 7.01
N PHE A 222 -7.70 6.97 5.73
CA PHE A 222 -6.87 8.04 5.14
C PHE A 222 -7.65 9.30 4.75
N GLN A 223 -8.98 9.30 4.88
CA GLN A 223 -9.86 10.43 4.61
C GLN A 223 -10.78 10.65 5.81
N TYR A 224 -10.24 11.20 6.91
CA TYR A 224 -11.01 11.39 8.15
C TYR A 224 -12.24 12.29 8.01
N SER A 225 -12.33 13.13 6.97
CA SER A 225 -13.54 13.90 6.67
C SER A 225 -14.71 13.04 6.20
N GLN A 226 -14.47 11.77 5.86
CA GLN A 226 -15.50 10.80 5.52
C GLN A 226 -15.72 9.85 6.71
N ALA A 227 -16.90 9.94 7.31
CA ALA A 227 -17.34 9.02 8.33
C ALA A 227 -17.39 7.58 7.77
N ARG A 228 -17.04 6.60 8.59
CA ARG A 228 -17.18 5.16 8.29
C ARG A 228 -16.41 4.69 7.04
N ASN A 229 -15.40 5.42 6.57
CA ASN A 229 -14.61 5.01 5.41
C ASN A 229 -13.69 3.81 5.71
N VAL A 230 -13.14 3.19 4.67
CA VAL A 230 -12.30 2.00 4.77
C VAL A 230 -10.98 2.29 5.49
N VAL A 231 -10.63 1.41 6.43
CA VAL A 231 -9.30 1.36 7.05
C VAL A 231 -8.36 0.57 6.16
N GLN A 232 -7.19 1.15 5.88
CA GLN A 232 -6.12 0.51 5.10
C GLN A 232 -4.83 0.50 5.92
N THR A 233 -4.01 -0.52 5.70
CA THR A 233 -2.68 -0.62 6.31
C THR A 233 -1.62 -0.18 5.29
N ASP A 234 -0.81 0.83 5.61
CA ASP A 234 0.37 1.18 4.82
C ASP A 234 1.65 1.00 5.63
N LEU A 235 2.74 0.70 4.93
CA LEU A 235 4.07 0.56 5.51
C LEU A 235 5.02 1.61 4.93
N THR A 236 5.84 2.21 5.79
CA THR A 236 6.81 3.25 5.46
C THR A 236 8.16 2.93 6.13
N PRO A 237 9.29 2.86 5.40
CA PRO A 237 10.61 2.70 6.01
C PRO A 237 10.95 3.88 6.92
N LYS A 238 11.73 3.63 7.98
CA LYS A 238 12.31 4.66 8.85
C LYS A 238 13.81 4.82 8.55
N GLY A 239 14.39 5.95 8.98
CA GLY A 239 15.84 6.20 8.87
C GLY A 239 16.26 6.76 7.51
N LYS A 240 17.41 6.32 6.98
CA LYS A 240 18.00 6.85 5.73
C LYS A 240 17.10 6.63 4.50
N ASP A 241 16.22 5.64 4.55
CA ASP A 241 15.21 5.35 3.52
C ASP A 241 13.82 5.96 3.84
N ALA A 242 13.71 6.80 4.87
CA ALA A 242 12.50 7.52 5.19
C ALA A 242 12.16 8.53 4.08
N GLY A 243 11.19 8.19 3.24
CA GLY A 243 10.72 9.07 2.17
C GLY A 243 9.85 8.37 1.14
N ALA A 244 10.15 7.11 0.81
CA ALA A 244 9.34 6.31 -0.10
C ALA A 244 8.50 5.30 0.68
N LYS A 245 7.17 5.45 0.68
CA LYS A 245 6.27 4.44 1.26
C LYS A 245 6.49 3.10 0.55
N LEU A 246 6.55 2.00 1.31
CA LEU A 246 6.54 0.65 0.71
C LEU A 246 5.22 0.42 -0.04
N GLY A 247 4.12 0.91 0.53
CA GLY A 247 2.80 0.89 -0.09
C GLY A 247 1.71 0.42 0.87
N LYS A 248 0.48 0.34 0.35
CA LYS A 248 -0.65 -0.28 1.06
C LYS A 248 -0.54 -1.79 0.98
N VAL A 249 -0.75 -2.47 2.10
CA VAL A 249 -0.71 -3.94 2.17
C VAL A 249 -1.83 -4.54 1.29
N SER A 250 -1.51 -5.58 0.54
CA SER A 250 -2.48 -6.29 -0.32
C SER A 250 -3.58 -6.95 0.53
N SER A 251 -4.84 -6.60 0.26
CA SER A 251 -5.99 -7.25 0.91
C SER A 251 -6.03 -8.75 0.60
N VAL A 252 -5.67 -9.16 -0.62
CA VAL A 252 -5.63 -10.58 -1.03
C VAL A 252 -4.63 -11.37 -0.19
N ALA A 253 -3.46 -10.78 0.09
CA ALA A 253 -2.44 -11.41 0.94
C ALA A 253 -2.92 -11.56 2.39
N MET A 254 -3.54 -10.51 2.94
CA MET A 254 -4.14 -10.55 4.27
C MET A 254 -5.28 -11.58 4.34
N ASP A 255 -6.22 -11.56 3.40
CA ASP A 255 -7.39 -12.44 3.39
C ASP A 255 -6.97 -13.92 3.26
N LYS A 256 -5.95 -14.23 2.44
CA LYS A 256 -5.36 -15.58 2.36
C LYS A 256 -4.74 -16.02 3.69
N PHE A 257 -3.97 -15.14 4.34
CA PHE A 257 -3.37 -15.44 5.64
C PHE A 257 -4.46 -15.72 6.70
N PHE A 258 -5.48 -14.87 6.79
CA PHE A 258 -6.57 -15.04 7.73
C PHE A 258 -7.37 -16.33 7.49
N SER A 259 -7.69 -16.64 6.23
CA SER A 259 -8.39 -17.88 5.86
C SER A 259 -7.61 -19.12 6.32
N ASN A 260 -6.30 -19.14 6.14
CA ASN A 260 -5.44 -20.24 6.60
C ASN A 260 -5.41 -20.39 8.13
N LEU A 261 -5.75 -19.35 8.89
CA LEU A 261 -5.82 -19.37 10.35
C LEU A 261 -7.23 -19.61 10.91
N GLY A 262 -8.23 -19.80 10.03
CA GLY A 262 -9.64 -19.87 10.40
C GLY A 262 -10.16 -18.54 10.96
N MET A 263 -9.59 -17.43 10.50
CA MET A 263 -9.93 -16.07 10.95
C MET A 263 -10.47 -15.25 9.77
N THR A 264 -11.11 -14.14 10.10
CA THR A 264 -11.53 -13.13 9.12
C THR A 264 -10.85 -11.80 9.42
N ARG A 265 -10.60 -11.02 8.37
CA ARG A 265 -10.08 -9.66 8.52
C ARG A 265 -11.17 -8.77 9.17
N PRO A 266 -10.81 -7.79 10.02
CA PRO A 266 -11.78 -6.83 10.54
C PRO A 266 -12.64 -6.18 9.44
N SER A 267 -13.94 -6.12 9.70
CA SER A 267 -14.91 -5.48 8.80
C SER A 267 -14.61 -3.99 8.64
N SER A 268 -14.90 -3.44 7.46
CA SER A 268 -14.88 -1.98 7.28
C SER A 268 -15.92 -1.31 8.17
N ALA A 269 -15.65 -0.09 8.62
CA ALA A 269 -16.59 0.65 9.48
C ALA A 269 -18.00 0.78 8.89
N THR A 270 -18.15 0.91 7.56
CA THR A 270 -19.47 0.95 6.89
C THR A 270 -20.28 -0.35 7.00
N LYS A 271 -19.62 -1.49 7.24
CA LYS A 271 -20.24 -2.83 7.27
C LYS A 271 -20.17 -3.48 8.65
N HIS A 272 -19.66 -2.77 9.64
CA HIS A 272 -19.45 -3.33 10.97
C HIS A 272 -20.80 -3.36 11.71
N PRO A 273 -21.22 -4.52 12.27
CA PRO A 273 -22.54 -4.64 12.90
C PRO A 273 -22.72 -3.70 14.10
N HIS A 274 -21.62 -3.37 14.79
CA HIS A 274 -21.59 -2.48 15.95
C HIS A 274 -21.03 -1.08 15.68
N ILE A 275 -20.98 -0.66 14.40
CA ILE A 275 -20.71 0.74 14.06
C ILE A 275 -21.91 1.26 13.26
N PRO A 276 -22.91 1.85 13.92
CA PRO A 276 -24.08 2.33 13.24
C PRO A 276 -23.80 3.63 12.47
N THR A 277 -24.78 4.05 11.68
CA THR A 277 -24.85 5.39 11.12
C THR A 277 -24.73 6.42 12.24
N VAL A 278 -24.09 7.56 11.95
CA VAL A 278 -23.91 8.65 12.91
C VAL A 278 -25.25 9.01 13.57
N GLY A 279 -25.23 9.17 14.90
CA GLY A 279 -26.43 9.48 15.69
C GLY A 279 -27.37 8.30 15.96
N LYS A 280 -27.01 7.06 15.58
CA LYS A 280 -27.86 5.85 15.75
C LYS A 280 -27.26 4.80 16.69
N TRP A 281 -26.41 5.21 17.64
CA TRP A 281 -25.82 4.33 18.64
C TRP A 281 -26.85 3.75 19.60
N ASN A 282 -26.85 2.43 19.76
CA ASN A 282 -27.59 1.73 20.81
C ASN A 282 -26.64 1.19 21.89
N ASP A 283 -27.20 0.65 22.96
CA ASP A 283 -26.39 0.16 24.10
C ASP A 283 -25.66 -1.16 23.80
N ALA A 284 -26.18 -1.99 22.90
CA ALA A 284 -25.47 -3.19 22.45
C ALA A 284 -24.19 -2.83 21.69
N ASP A 285 -24.24 -1.80 20.84
CA ASP A 285 -23.07 -1.30 20.10
C ASP A 285 -22.03 -0.73 21.06
N LYS A 286 -22.44 0.08 22.05
CA LYS A 286 -21.52 0.62 23.05
C LYS A 286 -20.89 -0.50 23.87
N LYS A 287 -21.70 -1.46 24.32
CA LYS A 287 -21.24 -2.61 25.11
C LYS A 287 -20.19 -3.41 24.37
N TYR A 288 -20.38 -3.66 23.07
CA TYR A 288 -19.41 -4.37 22.24
C TYR A 288 -18.00 -3.75 22.32
N TRP A 289 -17.91 -2.43 22.16
CA TRP A 289 -16.62 -1.72 22.18
C TRP A 289 -16.00 -1.68 23.57
N VAL A 290 -16.82 -1.50 24.60
CA VAL A 290 -16.37 -1.55 26.00
C VAL A 290 -15.82 -2.92 26.35
N ASP A 291 -16.51 -4.00 25.96
CA ASP A 291 -16.07 -5.38 26.19
C ASP A 291 -14.77 -5.68 25.41
N MET A 292 -14.64 -5.17 24.18
CA MET A 292 -13.41 -5.27 23.39
C MET A 292 -12.23 -4.58 24.10
N TYR A 293 -12.42 -3.33 24.56
CA TYR A 293 -11.41 -2.61 25.33
C TYR A 293 -11.02 -3.40 26.60
N ASN A 294 -12.00 -3.88 27.36
CA ASN A 294 -11.77 -4.64 28.59
C ASN A 294 -11.00 -5.95 28.35
N THR A 295 -11.19 -6.59 27.19
CA THR A 295 -10.44 -7.78 26.78
C THR A 295 -8.97 -7.45 26.49
N LEU A 296 -8.67 -6.25 26.00
CA LEU A 296 -7.34 -5.85 25.55
C LEU A 296 -6.55 -5.02 26.56
N LYS A 297 -7.19 -4.30 27.49
CA LYS A 297 -6.55 -3.27 28.34
C LYS A 297 -5.37 -3.76 29.17
N ASN A 298 -5.34 -5.05 29.51
CA ASN A 298 -4.26 -5.68 30.28
C ASN A 298 -3.27 -6.46 29.40
N ASN A 299 -3.44 -6.44 28.08
CA ASN A 299 -2.56 -7.13 27.16
C ASN A 299 -1.31 -6.27 26.89
N SER A 300 -0.14 -6.75 27.31
CA SER A 300 1.13 -6.03 27.18
C SER A 300 1.56 -5.74 25.74
N MET A 301 0.93 -6.37 24.74
CA MET A 301 1.18 -6.09 23.33
C MET A 301 0.58 -4.75 22.91
N VAL A 302 -0.58 -4.35 23.47
CA VAL A 302 -1.36 -3.20 23.01
C VAL A 302 -1.15 -2.01 23.93
N ASP A 303 -0.68 -0.90 23.37
CA ASP A 303 -0.53 0.37 24.07
C ASP A 303 -1.70 1.31 23.72
N PHE A 304 -2.61 1.52 24.68
CA PHE A 304 -3.75 2.44 24.54
C PHE A 304 -3.39 3.90 24.86
N GLY A 305 -2.15 4.18 25.26
CA GLY A 305 -1.73 5.46 25.80
C GLY A 305 -2.56 5.87 27.01
N GLU A 306 -2.75 7.18 27.19
CA GLU A 306 -3.68 7.69 28.18
C GLU A 306 -5.12 7.54 27.67
N VAL A 307 -5.93 6.73 28.36
CA VAL A 307 -7.37 6.62 28.10
C VAL A 307 -8.07 7.74 28.84
N ALA A 308 -8.33 8.84 28.14
CA ALA A 308 -8.96 10.03 28.72
C ALA A 308 -9.58 10.91 27.63
N VAL A 309 -10.55 11.71 28.05
CA VAL A 309 -11.13 12.78 27.24
C VAL A 309 -10.78 14.14 27.82
N TYR A 310 -10.40 15.05 26.93
CA TYR A 310 -10.08 16.43 27.22
C TYR A 310 -10.99 17.36 26.44
N GLN A 311 -11.32 18.50 27.05
CA GLN A 311 -11.98 19.62 26.39
C GLN A 311 -11.39 20.92 26.93
N ASP A 312 -10.99 21.81 26.03
CA ASP A 312 -10.38 23.11 26.36
C ASP A 312 -9.18 22.97 27.30
N GLY A 313 -8.36 21.96 27.05
CA GLY A 313 -7.16 21.63 27.84
C GLY A 313 -7.42 20.99 29.20
N LYS A 314 -8.69 20.79 29.59
CA LYS A 314 -9.06 20.14 30.87
C LYS A 314 -9.47 18.70 30.64
N LYS A 315 -9.00 17.79 31.50
CA LYS A 315 -9.46 16.40 31.53
C LYS A 315 -10.89 16.37 32.07
N ILE A 316 -11.82 15.80 31.30
CA ILE A 316 -13.25 15.70 31.64
C ILE A 316 -13.75 14.25 31.77
N GLY A 317 -12.85 13.28 31.63
CA GLY A 317 -13.12 11.86 31.79
C GLY A 317 -11.83 11.04 31.64
N ASP A 318 -11.78 9.89 32.28
CA ASP A 318 -10.60 9.02 32.39
C ASP A 318 -10.92 7.52 32.22
N THR A 319 -12.14 7.21 31.79
CA THR A 319 -12.57 5.85 31.40
C THR A 319 -12.77 5.73 29.89
N PHE A 320 -12.73 4.49 29.38
CA PHE A 320 -13.01 4.26 27.97
C PHE A 320 -14.49 4.52 27.63
N GLU A 321 -15.39 4.23 28.56
CA GLU A 321 -16.82 4.52 28.49
C GLU A 321 -17.08 6.01 28.27
N GLU A 322 -16.37 6.88 29.00
CA GLU A 322 -16.43 8.33 28.81
C GLU A 322 -15.82 8.78 27.50
N VAL A 323 -14.68 8.20 27.09
CA VAL A 323 -14.08 8.45 25.77
C VAL A 323 -15.07 8.09 24.65
N LEU A 324 -15.72 6.94 24.76
CA LEU A 324 -16.70 6.45 23.81
C LEU A 324 -17.94 7.36 23.76
N ALA A 325 -18.50 7.70 24.93
CA ALA A 325 -19.67 8.57 25.03
C ALA A 325 -19.39 9.96 24.44
N ASN A 326 -18.24 10.56 24.76
CA ASN A 326 -17.86 11.87 24.23
C ASN A 326 -17.60 11.81 22.72
N ALA A 327 -16.94 10.77 22.21
CA ALA A 327 -16.74 10.61 20.77
C ALA A 327 -18.08 10.50 20.01
N ILE A 328 -19.07 9.80 20.58
CA ILE A 328 -20.43 9.71 20.04
C ILE A 328 -21.11 11.10 19.99
N ILE A 329 -20.99 11.88 21.07
CA ILE A 329 -21.53 13.26 21.14
C ILE A 329 -20.86 14.12 20.05
N TYR A 330 -19.53 14.08 19.95
CA TYR A 330 -18.77 14.92 19.02
C TYR A 330 -19.02 14.58 17.55
N GLU A 331 -19.26 13.31 17.20
CA GLU A 331 -19.66 12.97 15.84
C GLU A 331 -21.13 13.33 15.55
N THR A 332 -22.03 13.18 16.53
CA THR A 332 -23.46 13.47 16.37
C THR A 332 -23.69 14.97 16.18
N ASN A 333 -22.93 15.79 16.91
CA ASN A 333 -22.99 17.25 16.82
C ASN A 333 -22.16 17.83 15.67
N ALA A 334 -21.49 16.98 14.88
CA ALA A 334 -20.55 17.41 13.84
C ALA A 334 -19.50 18.43 14.35
N SER A 335 -19.00 18.23 15.59
CA SER A 335 -18.14 19.21 16.28
C SER A 335 -16.81 19.48 15.57
N ASP A 336 -16.33 18.54 14.75
CA ASP A 336 -15.28 18.75 13.76
C ASP A 336 -15.59 17.90 12.53
N ARG A 337 -15.21 18.37 11.33
CA ARG A 337 -15.38 17.62 10.08
C ARG A 337 -14.76 16.21 10.10
N SER A 338 -13.80 15.97 11.00
CA SER A 338 -12.99 14.75 11.10
C SER A 338 -13.37 13.87 12.29
N SER A 339 -14.27 14.30 13.17
CA SER A 339 -14.58 13.59 14.42
C SER A 339 -15.12 12.18 14.14
N ALA A 340 -16.14 12.09 13.29
CA ALA A 340 -16.78 10.82 12.91
C ALA A 340 -15.83 9.84 12.19
N GLY A 341 -14.97 10.36 11.32
CA GLY A 341 -14.01 9.54 10.57
C GLY A 341 -12.86 9.04 11.44
N ARG A 342 -12.34 9.86 12.36
CA ARG A 342 -11.32 9.41 13.34
C ARG A 342 -11.90 8.42 14.35
N PHE A 343 -13.11 8.68 14.83
CA PHE A 343 -13.76 7.82 15.81
C PHE A 343 -13.98 6.41 15.25
N SER A 344 -14.62 6.29 14.08
CA SER A 344 -14.78 4.97 13.45
C SER A 344 -13.45 4.31 13.08
N SER A 345 -12.43 5.08 12.70
CA SER A 345 -11.07 4.54 12.49
C SER A 345 -10.48 3.95 13.77
N LYS A 346 -10.73 4.55 14.94
CA LYS A 346 -10.24 4.06 16.23
C LYS A 346 -10.93 2.79 16.71
N LEU A 347 -12.23 2.67 16.48
CA LEU A 347 -12.94 1.43 16.78
C LEU A 347 -12.40 0.27 15.94
N ILE A 348 -12.21 0.48 14.64
CA ILE A 348 -11.58 -0.53 13.77
C ILE A 348 -10.10 -0.77 14.14
N ALA A 349 -9.38 0.24 14.64
CA ALA A 349 -8.02 0.06 15.17
C ALA A 349 -8.00 -0.90 16.38
N MET A 350 -9.01 -0.87 17.25
CA MET A 350 -9.16 -1.84 18.34
C MET A 350 -9.41 -3.27 17.84
N GLU A 351 -10.25 -3.45 16.81
CA GLU A 351 -10.43 -4.76 16.15
C GLU A 351 -9.14 -5.30 15.58
N TRP A 352 -8.37 -4.42 14.92
CA TRP A 352 -7.05 -4.78 14.45
C TRP A 352 -6.13 -5.13 15.62
N ALA A 353 -6.11 -4.37 16.72
CA ALA A 353 -5.31 -4.71 17.90
C ALA A 353 -5.66 -6.10 18.47
N ASN A 354 -6.97 -6.43 18.59
CA ASN A 354 -7.41 -7.77 18.96
C ASN A 354 -6.92 -8.82 17.96
N THR A 355 -7.05 -8.55 16.65
CA THR A 355 -6.58 -9.46 15.60
C THR A 355 -5.09 -9.77 15.75
N TRP A 356 -4.25 -8.77 16.03
CA TRP A 356 -2.82 -8.95 16.28
C TRP A 356 -2.57 -9.81 17.53
N VAL A 357 -3.32 -9.59 18.61
CA VAL A 357 -3.25 -10.43 19.82
C VAL A 357 -3.64 -11.89 19.51
N GLN A 358 -4.69 -12.12 18.73
CA GLN A 358 -5.11 -13.48 18.35
C GLN A 358 -4.08 -14.18 17.44
N ILE A 359 -3.47 -13.45 16.51
CA ILE A 359 -2.35 -13.95 15.69
C ILE A 359 -1.17 -14.35 16.59
N SER A 360 -0.86 -13.53 17.59
CA SER A 360 0.22 -13.84 18.55
C SER A 360 -0.07 -15.11 19.33
N LYS A 361 -1.31 -15.31 19.80
CA LYS A 361 -1.73 -16.52 20.52
C LYS A 361 -1.63 -17.80 19.66
N LYS A 362 -1.61 -17.67 18.34
CA LYS A 362 -1.46 -18.77 17.38
C LYS A 362 0.01 -19.01 16.98
N ASP A 363 0.98 -18.29 17.56
CA ASP A 363 2.40 -18.30 17.16
C ASP A 363 2.62 -17.96 15.67
N LYS A 364 1.82 -17.03 15.13
CA LYS A 364 1.87 -16.61 13.72
C LYS A 364 2.33 -15.17 13.52
N MET A 365 2.89 -14.53 14.54
CA MET A 365 3.29 -13.12 14.46
C MET A 365 4.37 -12.87 13.40
N LYS A 366 5.36 -13.76 13.30
CA LYS A 366 6.43 -13.65 12.29
C LYS A 366 5.90 -13.80 10.86
N ASP A 367 5.01 -14.77 10.65
CA ASP A 367 4.33 -14.96 9.37
C ASP A 367 3.45 -13.76 9.02
N TRP A 368 2.77 -13.18 10.01
CA TRP A 368 1.96 -11.97 9.84
C TRP A 368 2.81 -10.76 9.44
N CYS A 369 3.94 -10.51 10.11
CA CYS A 369 4.86 -9.42 9.77
C CYS A 369 5.39 -9.57 8.34
N ARG A 370 5.66 -10.80 7.89
CA ARG A 370 6.03 -11.10 6.49
C ARG A 370 4.89 -10.81 5.53
N VAL A 371 3.65 -11.21 5.85
CA VAL A 371 2.46 -10.90 5.03
C VAL A 371 2.28 -9.39 4.88
N LEU A 372 2.45 -8.61 5.96
CA LEU A 372 2.40 -7.16 5.90
C LEU A 372 3.50 -6.59 5.02
N TYR A 373 4.76 -7.00 5.24
CA TYR A 373 5.92 -6.51 4.52
C TYR A 373 5.86 -6.81 3.01
N TYR A 374 5.75 -8.10 2.67
CA TYR A 374 5.67 -8.52 1.27
C TYR A 374 4.35 -8.11 0.63
N GLY A 375 3.25 -8.07 1.38
CA GLY A 375 1.97 -7.56 0.89
C GLY A 375 2.00 -6.06 0.56
N ALA A 376 2.82 -5.27 1.28
CA ALA A 376 3.08 -3.87 0.94
C ALA A 376 3.98 -3.74 -0.29
N LYS A 377 5.06 -4.55 -0.38
CA LYS A 377 5.96 -4.60 -1.55
C LYS A 377 5.34 -5.24 -2.79
N LYS A 378 4.22 -5.95 -2.64
CA LYS A 378 3.56 -6.80 -3.64
C LYS A 378 4.28 -8.11 -3.96
N GLU A 379 5.21 -8.53 -3.12
CA GLU A 379 6.10 -9.70 -3.31
C GLU A 379 5.50 -11.04 -2.83
N PHE A 380 4.16 -11.14 -2.72
CA PHE A 380 3.51 -12.32 -2.13
C PHE A 380 3.08 -13.38 -3.17
N GLY A 381 3.85 -14.47 -3.28
CA GLY A 381 3.50 -15.67 -4.07
C GLY A 381 3.47 -15.46 -5.60
N SER A 382 3.08 -16.50 -6.35
CA SER A 382 2.94 -16.43 -7.82
C SER A 382 1.76 -15.57 -8.31
N ALA A 383 0.97 -15.00 -7.40
CA ALA A 383 -0.25 -14.27 -7.71
C ALA A 383 -0.03 -12.79 -8.08
N ASN A 384 1.15 -12.21 -7.78
CA ASN A 384 1.46 -10.83 -8.14
C ASN A 384 2.36 -10.77 -9.37
N GLY A 385 2.11 -9.78 -10.23
CA GLY A 385 2.86 -9.59 -11.46
C GLY A 385 4.27 -9.05 -11.19
N PRO A 386 5.29 -9.51 -11.90
CA PRO A 386 6.67 -9.03 -11.76
C PRO A 386 6.83 -7.61 -12.31
N PHE A 387 7.75 -6.86 -11.72
CA PHE A 387 8.11 -5.52 -12.18
C PHE A 387 9.50 -5.11 -11.69
N LEU A 388 10.10 -4.14 -12.38
CA LEU A 388 11.26 -3.39 -11.94
C LEU A 388 10.80 -2.20 -11.10
N LYS A 389 11.25 -2.11 -9.85
CA LYS A 389 10.93 -0.98 -8.97
C LYS A 389 12.07 0.03 -8.96
N ILE A 390 11.76 1.29 -9.23
CA ILE A 390 12.70 2.42 -9.17
C ILE A 390 12.33 3.35 -8.03
N TYR A 391 13.23 3.57 -7.06
CA TYR A 391 12.96 4.32 -5.82
C TYR A 391 14.16 5.05 -5.24
#